data_AF-A0A432INX0-F1
#
_entry.id   AF-A0A432INX0-F1
#
_cell.length_a   1.000
_cell.length_b   1.000
_cell.length_c   1.000
_cell.angle_alpha   90.00
_cell.angle_beta   90.00
_cell.angle_gamma   90.00
#
_symmetry.space_group_name_H-M   'P 1'
#
loop_
_entity.id
_entity.type
_entity.pdbx_description
1 polymer ?
#
loop_
_entity_poly.entity_id
_entity_poly.type
_entity_poly.pdbx_seq_one_letter_code
_entity_poly.pdbx_strand_id
1 'polypeptide(L)'
;MLKMLLWLPLILVACQPIQDRWQQNSTVQVRRSLPHEQVQQLIFFGVLEGLYRDGVETRVASAIANIDEPAGIPHNFVYGCPICMPALDAMRVYAARPGFYRDKIGRDTFGSGLDPAVQARLLSDDNLQRRDALQQLIDRWVAERTTSSGFDDQQREALAMALKEMRKKGMGLLYQFQSEEGPDIYLDFYRDWQACPSCDGANGDAL
;
A
#
# COMPACT_ATOMS: atom_id res chain seq x y z
N MET A 1 13.47 -14.05 67.74
CA MET A 1 13.03 -14.99 66.70
C MET A 1 12.04 -14.28 65.78
N LEU A 2 12.50 -13.73 64.66
CA LEU A 2 11.64 -13.06 63.68
C LEU A 2 12.07 -13.52 62.28
N LYS A 3 11.31 -14.46 61.70
CA LYS A 3 11.50 -14.94 60.33
C LYS A 3 10.87 -13.91 59.38
N MET A 4 11.68 -13.06 58.75
CA MET A 4 11.26 -12.28 57.58
C MET A 4 11.25 -13.21 56.36
N LEU A 5 10.05 -13.58 55.91
CA LEU A 5 9.85 -14.20 54.60
C LEU A 5 9.99 -13.13 53.52
N LEU A 6 11.03 -13.26 52.70
CA LEU A 6 11.16 -12.60 51.40
C LEU A 6 10.07 -13.12 50.45
N TRP A 7 9.20 -12.22 49.99
CA TRP A 7 8.36 -12.42 48.81
C TRP A 7 8.89 -11.54 47.69
N LEU A 8 9.64 -12.13 46.77
CA LEU A 8 10.01 -11.51 45.49
C LEU A 8 8.91 -11.84 44.47
N PRO A 9 8.27 -10.83 43.84
CA PRO A 9 7.32 -11.10 42.77
C PRO A 9 8.08 -11.58 41.52
N LEU A 10 7.77 -12.80 41.09
CA LEU A 10 8.19 -13.35 39.81
C LEU A 10 7.56 -12.48 38.71
N ILE A 11 8.33 -11.58 38.11
CA ILE A 11 7.91 -10.87 36.90
C ILE A 11 8.00 -11.88 35.76
N LEU A 12 6.88 -12.55 35.49
CA LEU A 12 6.65 -13.29 34.25
C LEU A 12 6.59 -12.27 33.11
N VAL A 13 7.76 -11.97 32.52
CA VAL A 13 7.80 -11.42 31.16
C VAL A 13 7.23 -12.51 30.26
N ALA A 14 6.00 -12.34 29.81
CA ALA A 14 5.40 -13.18 28.80
C ALA A 14 6.18 -13.01 27.49
N CYS A 15 7.23 -13.81 27.29
CA CYS A 15 7.75 -14.09 25.97
C CYS A 15 6.63 -14.78 25.20
N GLN A 16 5.88 -14.01 24.41
CA GLN A 16 4.95 -14.62 23.47
C GLN A 16 5.73 -15.54 22.51
N PRO A 17 5.27 -16.77 22.28
CA PRO A 17 5.98 -17.72 21.42
C PRO A 17 6.05 -17.18 19.99
N ILE A 18 7.24 -17.27 19.39
CA ILE A 18 7.59 -16.82 18.03
C ILE A 18 6.66 -17.40 16.94
N GLN A 19 5.89 -18.45 17.25
CA GLN A 19 5.01 -19.14 16.31
C GLN A 19 3.80 -18.30 15.84
N ASP A 20 3.28 -17.37 16.64
CA ASP A 20 2.09 -16.58 16.23
C ASP A 20 2.40 -15.58 15.10
N ARG A 21 3.67 -15.20 14.89
CA ARG A 21 4.05 -14.27 13.81
C ARG A 21 3.96 -14.90 12.42
N TRP A 22 4.18 -16.22 12.31
CA TRP A 22 4.13 -16.96 11.05
C TRP A 22 2.70 -17.19 10.52
N GLN A 23 1.69 -16.89 11.35
CA GLN A 23 0.27 -17.03 11.03
C GLN A 23 -0.47 -15.70 10.92
N GLN A 24 0.22 -14.58 10.64
CA GLN A 24 -0.45 -13.44 10.03
C GLN A 24 -0.78 -13.78 8.57
N ASN A 25 -1.72 -14.72 8.40
CA ASN A 25 -2.33 -15.06 7.13
C ASN A 25 -3.04 -13.80 6.65
N SER A 26 -2.41 -13.08 5.73
CA SER A 26 -3.09 -12.03 4.99
C SER A 26 -4.36 -12.63 4.38
N THR A 27 -5.51 -12.05 4.73
CA THR A 27 -6.81 -12.40 4.15
C THR A 27 -6.98 -11.80 2.75
N VAL A 28 -5.99 -11.02 2.30
CA VAL A 28 -6.00 -10.31 1.04
C VAL A 28 -5.75 -11.32 -0.08
N GLN A 29 -6.77 -11.58 -0.91
CA GLN A 29 -6.60 -12.37 -2.12
C GLN A 29 -5.56 -11.70 -3.03
N VAL A 30 -4.89 -12.42 -3.93
CA VAL A 30 -4.02 -11.80 -4.96
C VAL A 30 -4.64 -12.09 -6.33
N ARG A 31 -4.69 -11.09 -7.21
CA ARG A 31 -5.21 -11.28 -8.57
C ARG A 31 -4.33 -12.26 -9.35
N ARG A 32 -4.96 -13.06 -10.23
CA ARG A 32 -4.25 -14.07 -11.05
C ARG A 32 -3.41 -13.46 -12.18
N SER A 33 -3.78 -12.27 -12.68
CA SER A 33 -3.06 -11.56 -13.73
C SER A 33 -2.38 -10.32 -13.15
N LEU A 34 -1.08 -10.19 -13.39
CA LEU A 34 -0.27 -9.04 -13.00
C LEU A 34 -0.20 -8.02 -14.16
N PRO A 35 0.25 -6.78 -13.90
CA PRO A 35 0.37 -5.77 -14.95
C PRO A 35 1.34 -6.17 -16.08
N HIS A 36 0.93 -5.93 -17.32
CA HIS A 36 1.69 -6.31 -18.52
C HIS A 36 2.33 -5.12 -19.25
N GLU A 37 1.77 -3.92 -19.10
CA GLU A 37 2.30 -2.70 -19.71
C GLU A 37 3.50 -2.17 -18.92
N GLN A 38 4.54 -1.68 -19.61
CA GLN A 38 5.80 -1.24 -18.99
C GLN A 38 5.60 -0.20 -17.89
N VAL A 39 4.72 0.78 -18.12
CA VAL A 39 4.43 1.85 -17.15
C VAL A 39 3.68 1.30 -15.93
N GLN A 40 2.79 0.34 -16.12
CA GLN A 40 2.09 -0.31 -15.00
C GLN A 40 3.05 -1.19 -14.19
N GLN A 41 3.99 -1.86 -14.86
CA GLN A 41 5.06 -2.61 -14.19
C GLN A 41 5.97 -1.69 -13.38
N LEU A 42 6.31 -0.51 -13.89
CA LEU A 42 7.08 0.49 -13.15
C LEU A 42 6.37 0.86 -11.83
N ILE A 43 5.07 1.17 -11.88
CA ILE A 43 4.28 1.49 -10.69
C ILE A 43 4.24 0.29 -9.74
N PHE A 44 3.93 -0.90 -10.24
CA PHE A 44 3.87 -2.12 -9.45
C PHE A 44 5.19 -2.38 -8.72
N PHE A 45 6.31 -2.36 -9.46
CA PHE A 45 7.62 -2.62 -8.87
C PHE A 45 8.08 -1.49 -7.96
N GLY A 46 7.79 -0.22 -8.29
CA GLY A 46 8.12 0.90 -7.42
C GLY A 46 7.43 0.81 -6.07
N VAL A 47 6.12 0.56 -6.07
CA VAL A 47 5.35 0.36 -4.84
C VAL A 47 5.84 -0.88 -4.08
N LEU A 48 6.05 -2.01 -4.76
CA LEU A 48 6.51 -3.25 -4.11
C LEU A 48 7.91 -3.07 -3.48
N GLU A 49 8.85 -2.48 -4.21
CA GLU A 49 10.20 -2.19 -3.74
C GLU A 49 10.18 -1.23 -2.54
N GLY A 50 9.37 -0.16 -2.63
CA GLY A 50 9.16 0.78 -1.54
C GLY A 50 8.63 0.13 -0.26
N LEU A 51 7.63 -0.76 -0.38
CA LEU A 51 7.08 -1.52 0.73
C LEU A 51 8.15 -2.38 1.42
N TYR A 52 8.97 -3.09 0.63
CA TYR A 52 10.06 -3.92 1.14
C TYR A 52 11.18 -3.10 1.80
N ARG A 53 11.57 -2.00 1.17
CA ARG A 53 12.66 -1.14 1.65
C ARG A 53 12.27 -0.38 2.90
N ASP A 54 11.03 0.10 2.99
CA ASP A 54 10.55 0.85 4.15
C ASP A 54 10.09 -0.09 5.28
N GLY A 55 9.85 -1.37 4.99
CA GLY A 55 9.52 -2.39 5.99
C GLY A 55 8.09 -2.27 6.51
N VAL A 56 7.14 -1.92 5.63
CA VAL A 56 5.75 -1.65 6.00
C VAL A 56 5.13 -2.85 6.70
N GLU A 57 4.48 -2.63 7.85
CA GLU A 57 3.85 -3.74 8.56
C GLU A 57 2.71 -4.36 7.75
N THR A 58 2.56 -5.69 7.82
CA THR A 58 1.51 -6.42 7.10
C THR A 58 0.12 -5.89 7.42
N ARG A 59 -0.18 -5.50 8.67
CA ARG A 59 -1.47 -4.89 9.04
C ARG A 59 -1.75 -3.58 8.30
N VAL A 60 -0.72 -2.78 8.04
CA VAL A 60 -0.84 -1.50 7.34
C VAL A 60 -1.04 -1.75 5.85
N ALA A 61 -0.23 -2.63 5.25
CA ALA A 61 -0.39 -3.02 3.86
C ALA A 61 -1.78 -3.62 3.58
N SER A 62 -2.27 -4.49 4.47
CA SER A 62 -3.62 -5.07 4.37
C SER A 62 -4.73 -4.03 4.51
N ALA A 63 -4.60 -3.07 5.43
CA ALA A 63 -5.58 -1.98 5.59
C ALA A 63 -5.63 -1.07 4.34
N ILE A 64 -4.48 -0.78 3.74
CA ILE A 64 -4.39 -0.03 2.48
C ILE A 64 -5.02 -0.83 1.33
N ALA A 65 -4.69 -2.11 1.24
CA ALA A 65 -5.16 -3.02 0.18
C ALA A 65 -6.60 -3.54 0.37
N ASN A 66 -7.33 -3.00 1.33
CA ASN A 66 -8.67 -3.49 1.66
C ASN A 66 -9.66 -3.29 0.49
N ILE A 67 -10.47 -4.32 0.27
CA ILE A 67 -11.54 -4.35 -0.72
C ILE A 67 -12.86 -4.65 -0.02
N ASP A 68 -13.92 -3.96 -0.41
CA ASP A 68 -15.27 -4.25 0.04
C ASP A 68 -15.82 -5.47 -0.71
N GLU A 69 -16.15 -6.53 0.00
CA GLU A 69 -16.74 -7.75 -0.55
C GLU A 69 -18.24 -7.78 -0.24
N PRO A 70 -19.13 -8.15 -1.20
CA PRO A 70 -18.83 -8.82 -2.48
C PRO A 70 -18.61 -7.86 -3.66
N ALA A 71 -18.66 -6.54 -3.43
CA ALA A 71 -18.63 -5.54 -4.50
C ALA A 71 -17.28 -5.46 -5.23
N GLY A 72 -16.20 -5.94 -4.60
CA GLY A 72 -14.84 -5.91 -5.12
C GLY A 72 -14.23 -4.50 -5.19
N ILE A 73 -14.77 -3.55 -4.43
CA ILE A 73 -14.40 -2.13 -4.52
C ILE A 73 -13.23 -1.82 -3.56
N PRO A 74 -12.07 -1.37 -4.05
CA PRO A 74 -10.97 -1.02 -3.17
C PRO A 74 -11.21 0.31 -2.43
N HIS A 75 -10.96 0.34 -1.12
CA HIS A 75 -11.25 1.51 -0.28
C HIS A 75 -10.34 2.72 -0.54
N ASN A 76 -9.11 2.45 -0.96
CA ASN A 76 -8.06 3.46 -1.09
C ASN A 76 -7.58 3.64 -2.54
N PHE A 77 -8.24 3.00 -3.50
CA PHE A 77 -7.89 3.03 -4.91
C PHE A 77 -9.14 3.26 -5.78
N VAL A 78 -8.96 3.88 -6.96
CA VAL A 78 -10.05 4.00 -7.93
C VAL A 78 -10.15 2.70 -8.73
N TYR A 79 -11.30 2.05 -8.68
CA TYR A 79 -11.54 0.79 -9.39
C TYR A 79 -11.32 0.95 -10.90
N GLY A 80 -10.52 0.06 -11.50
CA GLY A 80 -10.22 0.07 -12.93
C GLY A 80 -9.22 1.15 -13.38
N CYS A 81 -8.77 2.03 -12.49
CA CYS A 81 -7.77 3.04 -12.84
C CYS A 81 -6.42 2.38 -13.16
N PRO A 82 -5.78 2.72 -14.31
CA PRO A 82 -4.56 2.05 -14.75
C PRO A 82 -3.33 2.32 -13.87
N ILE A 83 -3.38 3.31 -12.97
CA ILE A 83 -2.35 3.60 -11.96
C ILE A 83 -2.67 2.94 -10.62
N CYS A 84 -3.93 3.01 -10.20
CA CYS A 84 -4.40 2.46 -8.93
C CYS A 84 -4.28 0.94 -8.88
N MET A 85 -4.67 0.25 -9.95
CA MET A 85 -4.69 -1.21 -9.96
C MET A 85 -3.30 -1.85 -9.79
N PRO A 86 -2.23 -1.43 -10.50
CA PRO A 86 -0.89 -1.96 -10.24
C PRO A 86 -0.37 -1.61 -8.84
N ALA A 87 -0.68 -0.43 -8.30
CA ALA A 87 -0.30 -0.07 -6.93
C ALA A 87 -1.02 -0.94 -5.88
N LEU A 88 -2.33 -1.17 -6.05
CA LEU A 88 -3.10 -2.09 -5.22
C LEU A 88 -2.54 -3.51 -5.32
N ASP A 89 -2.28 -4.01 -6.52
CA ASP A 89 -1.75 -5.37 -6.70
C ASP A 89 -0.39 -5.54 -6.01
N ALA A 90 0.49 -4.53 -6.06
CA ALA A 90 1.75 -4.54 -5.32
C ALA A 90 1.53 -4.63 -3.80
N MET A 91 0.60 -3.85 -3.26
CA MET A 91 0.22 -3.90 -1.83
C MET A 91 -0.31 -5.27 -1.43
N ARG A 92 -1.16 -5.88 -2.26
CA ARG A 92 -1.73 -7.21 -2.01
C ARG A 92 -0.67 -8.30 -2.03
N VAL A 93 0.21 -8.27 -3.03
CA VAL A 93 1.36 -9.20 -3.13
C VAL A 93 2.26 -9.06 -1.91
N TYR A 94 2.57 -7.82 -1.52
CA TYR A 94 3.37 -7.57 -0.33
C TYR A 94 2.67 -8.03 0.95
N ALA A 95 1.39 -7.74 1.13
CA ALA A 95 0.64 -8.19 2.30
C ALA A 95 0.61 -9.73 2.42
N ALA A 96 0.51 -10.44 1.29
CA ALA A 96 0.51 -11.90 1.21
C ALA A 96 1.90 -12.54 1.17
N ARG A 97 2.99 -11.77 1.33
CA ARG A 97 4.36 -12.27 1.20
C ARG A 97 4.69 -13.33 2.27
N PRO A 98 5.40 -14.41 1.92
CA PRO A 98 5.94 -15.32 2.91
C PRO A 98 7.16 -14.70 3.61
N GLY A 99 7.48 -15.21 4.80
CA GLY A 99 8.77 -14.95 5.44
C GLY A 99 9.95 -15.42 4.59
N PHE A 100 11.10 -14.78 4.77
CA PHE A 100 12.32 -15.15 4.04
C PHE A 100 12.80 -16.55 4.46
N TYR A 101 13.22 -17.32 3.46
CA TYR A 101 13.65 -18.70 3.66
C TYR A 101 14.78 -18.80 4.68
N ARG A 102 14.56 -19.60 5.74
CA ARG A 102 15.52 -19.83 6.84
C ARG A 102 15.97 -18.59 7.59
N ASP A 103 15.23 -17.49 7.53
CA ASP A 103 15.51 -16.33 8.36
C ASP A 103 15.11 -16.62 9.83
N LYS A 104 16.12 -16.69 10.70
CA LYS A 104 15.94 -17.09 12.12
C LYS A 104 15.22 -16.04 12.96
N ILE A 105 15.16 -14.80 12.49
CA ILE A 105 14.49 -13.69 13.19
C ILE A 105 13.08 -13.43 12.61
N GLY A 106 12.64 -14.25 11.66
CA GLY A 106 11.30 -14.19 11.08
C GLY A 106 11.08 -12.91 10.26
N ARG A 107 12.11 -12.41 9.58
CA ARG A 107 11.95 -11.29 8.64
C ARG A 107 11.19 -11.73 7.40
N ASP A 108 10.32 -10.85 6.94
CA ASP A 108 9.61 -10.92 5.68
C ASP A 108 9.80 -9.61 4.87
N THR A 109 10.69 -8.73 5.32
CA THR A 109 10.95 -7.41 4.74
C THR A 109 12.35 -6.90 5.09
N PHE A 110 12.79 -5.79 4.49
CA PHE A 110 14.16 -5.25 4.67
C PHE A 110 14.21 -4.01 5.56
N GLY A 111 13.21 -3.13 5.47
CA GLY A 111 13.17 -1.90 6.25
C GLY A 111 12.87 -2.08 7.73
N SER A 112 13.06 -1.00 8.49
CA SER A 112 12.80 -0.94 9.94
C SER A 112 11.33 -0.68 10.30
N GLY A 113 10.47 -0.42 9.31
CA GLY A 113 9.12 0.07 9.53
C GLY A 113 8.96 1.54 9.19
N LEU A 114 7.71 1.95 8.95
CA LEU A 114 7.34 3.35 8.73
C LEU A 114 7.45 4.16 10.02
N ASP A 115 7.63 5.46 9.88
CA ASP A 115 7.49 6.40 10.99
C ASP A 115 6.10 6.22 11.66
N PRO A 116 6.01 6.15 13.00
CA PRO A 116 4.74 5.93 13.70
C PRO A 116 3.65 6.96 13.37
N ALA A 117 3.99 8.21 13.08
CA ALA A 117 3.01 9.23 12.70
C ALA A 117 2.46 8.96 11.29
N VAL A 118 3.30 8.53 10.35
CA VAL A 118 2.85 8.09 9.01
C VAL A 118 1.95 6.87 9.13
N GLN A 119 2.33 5.89 9.95
CA GLN A 119 1.53 4.70 10.20
C GLN A 119 0.16 5.05 10.79
N ALA A 120 0.10 5.95 11.77
CA ALA A 120 -1.15 6.40 12.38
C ALA A 120 -2.08 7.05 11.35
N ARG A 121 -1.54 7.88 10.44
CA ARG A 121 -2.32 8.50 9.37
C ARG A 121 -2.86 7.46 8.37
N LEU A 122 -2.05 6.47 8.00
CA LEU A 122 -2.48 5.38 7.11
C LEU A 122 -3.57 4.48 7.72
N LEU A 123 -3.65 4.40 9.05
CA LEU A 123 -4.64 3.63 9.78
C LEU A 123 -5.79 4.49 10.32
N SER A 124 -5.81 5.80 10.01
CA SER A 124 -6.85 6.71 10.46
C SER A 124 -8.19 6.36 9.81
N ASP A 125 -9.29 6.53 10.55
CA ASP A 125 -10.66 6.47 10.02
C ASP A 125 -10.95 7.67 9.10
N ASP A 126 -10.17 8.75 9.21
CA ASP A 126 -10.24 9.89 8.32
C ASP A 126 -9.64 9.54 6.94
N ASN A 127 -10.54 9.38 5.96
CA ASN A 127 -10.20 9.07 4.58
C ASN A 127 -9.23 10.07 3.95
N LEU A 128 -9.31 11.36 4.29
CA LEU A 128 -8.44 12.39 3.71
C LEU A 128 -7.01 12.23 4.25
N GLN A 129 -6.86 12.09 5.56
CA GLN A 129 -5.54 11.86 6.17
C GLN A 129 -4.88 10.58 5.66
N ARG A 130 -5.68 9.52 5.51
CA ARG A 130 -5.21 8.22 5.01
C ARG A 130 -4.75 8.30 3.55
N ARG A 131 -5.55 8.94 2.69
CA ARG A 131 -5.21 9.10 1.26
C ARG A 131 -4.01 10.02 1.06
N ASP A 132 -3.91 11.12 1.80
CA ASP A 132 -2.75 12.00 1.72
C ASP A 132 -1.45 11.27 2.14
N ALA A 133 -1.49 10.48 3.23
CA ALA A 133 -0.34 9.67 3.62
C ALA A 133 0.02 8.61 2.57
N LEU A 134 -0.98 7.96 1.97
CA LEU A 134 -0.78 6.99 0.89
C LEU A 134 -0.18 7.64 -0.37
N GLN A 135 -0.65 8.84 -0.74
CA GLN A 135 -0.14 9.60 -1.87
C GLN A 135 1.36 9.91 -1.69
N GLN A 136 1.75 10.42 -0.52
CA GLN A 136 3.15 10.76 -0.22
C GLN A 136 4.07 9.53 -0.31
N LEU A 137 3.59 8.35 0.08
CA LEU A 137 4.35 7.12 -0.08
C LEU A 137 4.47 6.70 -1.54
N ILE A 138 3.37 6.67 -2.29
CA ILE A 138 3.38 6.26 -3.70
C ILE A 138 4.24 7.22 -4.54
N ASP A 139 4.13 8.53 -4.32
CA ASP A 139 4.97 9.54 -4.97
C ASP A 139 6.45 9.21 -4.81
N ARG A 140 6.90 9.11 -3.55
CA ARG A 140 8.29 8.79 -3.24
C ARG A 140 8.74 7.47 -3.85
N TRP A 141 7.96 6.40 -3.70
CA TRP A 141 8.34 5.06 -4.19
C TRP A 141 8.41 4.99 -5.72
N VAL A 142 7.48 5.65 -6.42
CA VAL A 142 7.51 5.70 -7.89
C VAL A 142 8.66 6.58 -8.37
N ALA A 143 8.88 7.75 -7.75
CA ALA A 143 10.00 8.63 -8.10
C ALA A 143 11.37 7.96 -7.92
N GLU A 144 11.56 7.25 -6.80
CA GLU A 144 12.79 6.49 -6.53
C GLU A 144 12.98 5.36 -7.55
N ARG A 145 11.89 4.66 -7.94
CA ARG A 145 11.96 3.62 -8.95
C ARG A 145 12.29 4.18 -10.34
N THR A 146 11.71 5.30 -10.71
CA THR A 146 12.04 5.99 -11.96
C THR A 146 13.52 6.38 -11.96
N THR A 147 14.02 6.92 -10.84
CA THR A 147 15.42 7.31 -10.68
C THR A 147 16.35 6.10 -10.79
N SER A 148 16.02 4.98 -10.14
CA SER A 148 16.87 3.77 -10.15
C SER A 148 16.79 2.97 -11.45
N SER A 149 15.80 3.24 -12.32
CA SER A 149 15.65 2.56 -13.61
C SER A 149 16.68 2.99 -14.65
N GLY A 150 17.43 4.06 -14.40
CA GLY A 150 18.49 4.52 -15.31
C GLY A 150 17.96 5.10 -16.63
N PHE A 151 16.73 5.60 -16.63
CA PHE A 151 16.13 6.19 -17.82
C PHE A 151 16.84 7.46 -18.26
N ASP A 152 17.07 7.58 -19.56
CA ASP A 152 17.48 8.83 -20.20
C ASP A 152 16.32 9.85 -20.27
N ASP A 153 16.62 11.07 -20.70
CA ASP A 153 15.66 12.17 -20.73
C ASP A 153 14.47 11.86 -21.66
N GLN A 154 14.69 11.18 -22.78
CA GLN A 154 13.63 10.82 -23.73
C GLN A 154 12.69 9.77 -23.12
N GLN A 155 13.25 8.79 -22.42
CA GLN A 155 12.49 7.76 -21.71
C GLN A 155 11.68 8.36 -20.55
N ARG A 156 12.24 9.32 -19.82
CA ARG A 156 11.52 10.05 -18.76
C ARG A 156 10.37 10.86 -19.31
N GLU A 157 10.58 11.61 -20.39
CA GLU A 157 9.51 12.37 -21.06
C GLU A 157 8.38 11.43 -21.54
N ALA A 158 8.73 10.31 -22.18
CA ALA A 158 7.77 9.31 -22.64
C ALA A 158 6.97 8.69 -21.47
N LEU A 159 7.66 8.39 -20.36
CA LEU A 159 7.04 7.91 -19.14
C LEU A 159 6.08 8.94 -18.54
N ALA A 160 6.50 10.20 -18.44
CA ALA A 160 5.67 11.29 -17.91
C ALA A 160 4.40 11.49 -18.76
N MET A 161 4.51 11.45 -20.09
CA MET A 161 3.35 11.49 -20.98
C MET A 161 2.40 10.31 -20.75
N ALA A 162 2.94 9.10 -20.63
CA ALA A 162 2.13 7.91 -20.40
C ALA A 162 1.41 7.95 -19.04
N LEU A 163 2.09 8.41 -17.98
CA LEU A 163 1.50 8.59 -16.65
C LEU A 163 0.40 9.65 -16.65
N LYS A 164 0.58 10.76 -17.39
CA LYS A 164 -0.45 11.79 -17.58
C LYS A 164 -1.71 11.24 -18.25
N GLU A 165 -1.57 10.45 -19.32
CA GLU A 165 -2.73 9.83 -19.99
C GLU A 165 -3.41 8.78 -19.11
N MET A 166 -2.64 7.98 -18.37
CA MET A 166 -3.17 7.03 -17.40
C MET A 166 -3.92 7.74 -16.26
N ARG A 167 -3.40 8.87 -15.77
CA ARG A 167 -4.08 9.72 -14.78
C ARG A 167 -5.39 10.28 -15.34
N LYS A 168 -5.38 10.82 -16.56
CA LYS A 168 -6.59 11.29 -17.23
C LYS A 168 -7.67 10.20 -17.31
N LYS A 169 -7.29 8.99 -17.71
CA LYS A 169 -8.21 7.83 -17.71
C LYS A 169 -8.72 7.49 -16.31
N GLY A 170 -7.82 7.45 -15.32
CA GLY A 170 -8.17 7.15 -13.93
C GLY A 170 -9.15 8.16 -13.32
N MET A 171 -8.89 9.45 -13.52
CA MET A 171 -9.77 10.52 -13.05
C MET A 171 -11.11 10.54 -13.79
N GLY A 172 -11.11 10.21 -15.10
CA GLY A 172 -12.35 10.01 -15.85
C GLY A 172 -13.25 8.93 -15.25
N LEU A 173 -12.67 7.80 -14.81
CA LEU A 173 -13.42 6.75 -14.10
C LEU A 173 -13.95 7.25 -12.76
N LEU A 174 -13.13 7.98 -12.00
CA LEU A 174 -13.57 8.55 -10.71
C LEU A 174 -14.78 9.47 -10.91
N TYR A 175 -14.73 10.40 -11.87
CA TYR A 175 -15.84 11.29 -12.17
C TYR A 175 -17.08 10.54 -12.66
N GLN A 176 -16.90 9.49 -13.46
CA GLN A 176 -18.01 8.63 -13.87
C GLN A 176 -18.67 7.96 -12.67
N PHE A 177 -17.90 7.44 -11.72
CA PHE A 177 -18.45 6.82 -10.50
C PHE A 177 -19.11 7.81 -9.55
N GLN A 178 -18.74 9.09 -9.62
CA GLN A 178 -19.36 10.18 -8.87
C GLN A 178 -20.61 10.75 -9.54
N SER A 179 -20.86 10.41 -10.81
CA SER A 179 -22.04 10.88 -11.54
C SER A 179 -23.29 10.08 -11.14
N GLU A 180 -24.45 10.72 -11.20
CA GLU A 180 -25.76 10.09 -10.96
C GLU A 180 -26.11 9.03 -12.02
N GLU A 181 -25.35 8.97 -13.12
CA GLU A 181 -25.46 7.95 -14.17
C GLU A 181 -24.56 6.72 -13.89
N GLY A 182 -23.73 6.77 -12.85
CA GLY A 182 -22.88 5.67 -12.41
C GLY A 182 -23.66 4.60 -11.65
N PRO A 183 -23.15 3.36 -11.53
CA PRO A 183 -23.78 2.36 -10.69
C PRO A 183 -23.80 2.83 -9.23
N ASP A 184 -24.96 2.80 -8.58
CA ASP A 184 -25.18 3.27 -7.19
C ASP A 184 -24.13 2.74 -6.21
N ILE A 185 -23.66 1.51 -6.43
CA ILE A 185 -22.66 0.84 -5.58
C ILE A 185 -21.33 1.60 -5.51
N TYR A 186 -20.97 2.36 -6.55
CA TYR A 186 -19.72 3.12 -6.60
C TYR A 186 -19.91 4.55 -6.10
N LEU A 187 -21.10 5.12 -6.30
CA LEU A 187 -21.39 6.50 -5.91
C LEU A 187 -21.15 6.69 -4.42
N ASP A 188 -21.64 5.79 -3.57
CA ASP A 188 -21.47 5.92 -2.11
C ASP A 188 -20.01 5.81 -1.67
N PHE A 189 -19.16 5.07 -2.39
CA PHE A 189 -17.74 4.94 -2.08
C PHE A 189 -16.93 6.14 -2.55
N TYR A 190 -17.27 6.70 -3.72
CA TYR A 190 -16.47 7.72 -4.39
C TYR A 190 -16.99 9.15 -4.19
N ARG A 191 -18.21 9.35 -3.66
CA ARG A 191 -18.87 10.65 -3.51
C ARG A 191 -17.94 11.76 -2.99
N ASP A 192 -17.18 11.47 -1.93
CA ASP A 192 -16.36 12.47 -1.24
C ASP A 192 -14.89 12.49 -1.71
N TRP A 193 -14.55 11.77 -2.78
CA TRP A 193 -13.20 11.77 -3.32
C TRP A 193 -12.92 13.04 -4.13
N GLN A 194 -12.00 13.85 -3.65
CA GLN A 194 -11.53 15.03 -4.40
C GLN A 194 -10.32 14.73 -5.28
N ALA A 195 -9.58 13.67 -4.94
CA ALA A 195 -8.28 13.35 -5.49
C ALA A 195 -8.05 11.83 -5.45
N CYS A 196 -7.08 11.36 -6.23
CA CYS A 196 -6.74 9.94 -6.29
C CYS A 196 -5.28 9.77 -5.85
N PRO A 197 -5.01 9.14 -4.69
CA PRO A 197 -3.68 9.14 -4.08
C PRO A 197 -2.63 8.46 -4.97
N SER A 198 -3.01 7.40 -5.69
CA SER A 198 -2.09 6.75 -6.63
C SER A 198 -1.85 7.56 -7.88
N CYS A 199 -2.90 8.17 -8.47
CA CYS A 199 -2.76 8.99 -9.67
C CYS A 199 -1.91 10.23 -9.40
N ASP A 200 -2.20 10.93 -8.31
CA ASP A 200 -1.50 12.15 -7.94
C ASP A 200 -0.09 11.84 -7.44
N GLY A 201 0.09 10.75 -6.69
CA GLY A 201 1.41 10.29 -6.28
C GLY A 201 2.28 9.86 -7.46
N ALA A 202 1.78 9.00 -8.34
CA ALA A 202 2.54 8.55 -9.51
C ALA A 202 2.70 9.62 -10.61
N ASN A 203 2.20 10.85 -10.42
CA ASN A 203 2.40 11.99 -11.32
C ASN A 203 3.01 13.20 -10.59
N GLY A 204 3.68 12.98 -9.45
CA GLY A 204 4.33 14.04 -8.69
C GLY A 204 5.43 14.77 -9.48
N ASP A 205 5.89 15.90 -8.95
CA ASP A 205 6.83 16.82 -9.61
C ASP A 205 8.23 16.24 -9.84
N ALA A 206 8.50 15.02 -9.34
CA ALA A 206 9.80 14.35 -9.41
C ALA A 206 10.02 13.50 -10.68
N LEU A 207 9.06 13.48 -11.62
CA LEU A 207 9.14 12.76 -12.91
C LEU A 207 9.74 13.61 -14.03
#